data_AF-A0A8C5Q915-F1
#
_entry.id   AF-A0A8C5Q915-F1
#
_cell.length_a   1.000
_cell.length_b   1.000
_cell.length_c   1.000
_cell.angle_alpha   90.00
_cell.angle_beta   90.00
_cell.angle_gamma   90.00
#
_symmetry.space_group_name_H-M   'P 1'
#
loop_
_entity.id
_entity.type
_entity.pdbx_description
1 polymer ?
#
loop_
_entity_poly.entity_id
_entity_poly.type
_entity_poly.pdbx_seq_one_letter_code
_entity_poly.pdbx_strand_id
1 'polypeptide(L)'
;LSKIIKLYCTKTIHGFSIIQLPLFEEDQEREQWGKKIDFLLSVIGFSVDLANVWRFPYLCYKNGGGAFLIPYTLFLIIAGMPLFYMELALGQYNREGAATVWKICPVFKGVGYTVILIALYVGFYYNVIIAWSLYYLASSFTFELPWTTCGNEWNSPNCTDPLLLNISLFSNGTKYSKYKITPATEFYE
;
A
#
# COMPACT_ATOMS: atom_id res chain seq x y z
N LEU A 1 30.08 35.13 16.84
CA LEU A 1 30.47 36.41 16.19
C LEU A 1 31.22 36.29 14.86
N SER A 2 31.67 35.10 14.41
CA SER A 2 32.45 34.95 13.15
C SER A 2 31.62 34.73 11.86
N LYS A 3 30.33 35.12 11.82
CA LYS A 3 29.46 34.86 10.65
C LYS A 3 28.75 36.09 10.07
N ILE A 4 29.15 37.32 10.45
CA ILE A 4 28.40 38.55 10.07
C ILE A 4 29.09 39.38 8.97
N ILE A 5 30.19 38.91 8.38
CA ILE A 5 30.88 39.67 7.33
C ILE A 5 31.02 38.82 6.07
N LYS A 6 29.94 38.73 5.29
CA LYS A 6 30.03 38.41 3.86
C LYS A 6 29.38 39.54 3.08
N LEU A 7 30.19 40.11 2.19
CA LEU A 7 29.97 41.35 1.47
C LEU A 7 28.65 41.34 0.67
N TYR A 8 27.94 42.47 0.74
CA TYR A 8 26.86 42.81 -0.18
C TYR A 8 27.46 43.03 -1.58
N CYS A 9 27.07 42.23 -2.57
CA CYS A 9 27.38 42.49 -3.98
C CYS A 9 26.13 43.07 -4.64
N THR A 10 26.12 44.37 -4.90
CA THR A 10 25.03 45.05 -5.62
C THR A 10 25.18 44.76 -7.11
N LYS A 11 24.30 43.93 -7.67
CA LYS A 11 24.22 43.72 -9.13
C LYS A 11 23.13 44.61 -9.69
N THR A 12 23.52 45.72 -10.33
CA THR A 12 22.57 46.66 -10.95
C THR A 12 22.13 46.12 -12.30
N ILE A 13 20.85 45.74 -12.42
CA ILE A 13 20.22 45.43 -13.70
C ILE A 13 18.96 46.31 -13.78
N HIS A 14 18.89 47.16 -14.82
CA HIS A 14 17.73 48.01 -15.14
C HIS A 14 17.24 48.97 -14.04
N GLY A 15 18.14 49.71 -13.38
CA GLY A 15 17.78 50.89 -12.57
C GLY A 15 16.94 50.60 -11.31
N PHE A 16 16.71 49.33 -10.97
CA PHE A 16 16.03 48.90 -9.75
C PHE A 16 17.06 48.22 -8.84
N SER A 17 17.34 48.82 -7.68
CA SER A 17 18.17 48.18 -6.65
C SER A 17 17.33 47.13 -5.90
N ILE A 18 17.35 45.89 -6.39
CA ILE A 18 16.86 44.74 -5.63
C ILE A 18 17.97 44.32 -4.66
N ILE A 19 17.71 44.44 -3.35
CA ILE A 19 18.57 43.84 -2.33
C ILE A 19 18.38 42.33 -2.41
N GLN A 20 19.30 41.62 -3.07
CA GLN A 20 19.31 40.16 -3.08
C GLN A 20 19.87 39.69 -1.74
N LEU A 21 18.98 39.42 -0.77
CA LEU A 21 19.32 38.70 0.45
C LEU A 21 20.03 37.40 0.06
N PRO A 22 21.17 37.05 0.68
CA PRO A 22 21.76 35.74 0.46
C PRO A 22 20.73 34.71 0.91
N LEU A 23 20.15 33.98 -0.05
CA LEU A 23 19.51 32.70 0.25
C LEU A 23 20.60 31.88 0.93
N PHE A 24 20.46 31.65 2.23
CA PHE A 24 21.17 30.58 2.90
C PHE A 24 20.76 29.31 2.17
N GLU A 25 21.56 28.87 1.19
CA GLU A 25 21.60 27.47 0.83
C GLU A 25 22.24 26.78 2.05
N GLU A 26 21.42 26.46 3.05
CA GLU A 26 21.78 25.39 3.96
C GLU A 26 21.90 24.15 3.09
N ASP A 27 23.13 23.66 2.93
CA ASP A 27 23.37 22.27 2.51
C ASP A 27 22.73 21.37 3.58
N GLN A 28 21.42 21.16 3.48
CA GLN A 28 20.68 20.23 4.33
C GLN A 28 21.19 18.83 4.01
N GLU A 29 22.13 18.35 4.81
CA GLU A 29 22.53 16.95 4.77
C GLU A 29 21.28 16.07 4.96
N ARG A 30 21.12 15.09 4.07
CA ARG A 30 19.95 14.21 4.09
C ARG A 30 19.91 13.41 5.39
N GLU A 31 18.76 13.44 6.06
CA GLU A 31 18.47 12.67 7.26
C GLU A 31 18.77 11.17 7.04
N GLN A 32 19.43 10.56 8.03
CA GLN A 32 19.83 9.15 8.01
C GLN A 32 19.03 8.35 9.04
N TRP A 33 18.86 7.05 8.77
CA TRP A 33 18.23 6.15 9.71
C TRP A 33 19.07 6.01 10.99
N GLY A 34 18.41 6.12 12.16
CA GLY A 34 19.06 5.96 13.45
C GLY A 34 19.66 4.58 13.66
N LYS A 35 18.95 3.51 13.23
CA LYS A 35 19.45 2.13 13.26
C LYS A 35 19.13 1.39 11.97
N LYS A 36 19.99 0.41 11.62
CA LYS A 36 19.79 -0.49 10.46
C LYS A 36 18.52 -1.34 10.58
N ILE A 37 18.13 -1.68 11.81
CA ILE A 37 16.91 -2.46 12.07
C ILE A 37 15.65 -1.66 11.70
N ASP A 38 15.65 -0.34 11.93
CA ASP A 38 14.51 0.51 11.61
C ASP A 38 14.28 0.56 10.09
N PHE A 39 15.37 0.65 9.33
CA PHE A 39 15.32 0.52 7.87
C PHE A 39 14.81 -0.86 7.43
N LEU A 40 15.34 -1.94 8.01
CA LEU A 40 14.93 -3.30 7.66
C LEU A 40 13.44 -3.54 7.93
N LEU A 41 12.95 -3.11 9.10
CA LEU A 41 11.54 -3.24 9.48
C LEU A 41 10.64 -2.40 8.57
N SER A 42 11.07 -1.20 8.16
CA SER A 42 10.33 -0.37 7.20
C SER A 42 10.18 -1.08 5.84
N VAL A 43 11.25 -1.71 5.35
CA VAL A 43 11.24 -2.44 4.07
C VAL A 43 10.37 -3.71 4.16
N ILE A 44 10.45 -4.45 5.27
CA ILE A 44 9.61 -5.63 5.49
C ILE A 44 8.13 -5.22 5.58
N GLY A 45 7.82 -4.14 6.32
CA GLY A 45 6.46 -3.61 6.44
C GLY A 45 5.89 -3.13 5.10
N PHE A 46 6.73 -2.58 4.22
CA PHE A 46 6.33 -2.25 2.85
C PHE A 46 6.11 -3.50 1.97
N SER A 47 6.88 -4.57 2.19
CA SER A 47 6.84 -5.80 1.37
C SER A 47 5.71 -6.76 1.76
N VAL A 48 5.24 -6.69 3.01
CA VAL A 48 4.16 -7.55 3.52
C VAL A 48 2.85 -6.77 3.48
N ASP A 49 1.96 -7.15 2.57
CA ASP A 49 0.67 -6.51 2.38
C ASP A 49 -0.51 -7.48 2.50
N LEU A 50 -1.73 -6.95 2.35
CA LEU A 50 -2.94 -7.77 2.34
C LEU A 50 -2.89 -8.79 1.20
N ALA A 51 -2.35 -8.45 0.02
CA ALA A 51 -2.30 -9.37 -1.12
C ALA A 51 -1.57 -10.68 -0.80
N ASN A 52 -0.54 -10.65 0.05
CA ASN A 52 0.13 -11.87 0.52
C ASN A 52 -0.80 -12.82 1.30
N VAL A 53 -1.84 -12.29 1.97
CA VAL A 53 -2.77 -13.07 2.81
C VAL A 53 -3.86 -13.76 2.00
N TRP A 54 -4.48 -13.08 1.03
CA TRP A 54 -5.63 -13.63 0.28
C TRP A 54 -5.30 -13.99 -1.16
N ARG A 55 -4.52 -13.16 -1.85
CA ARG A 55 -4.25 -13.36 -3.29
C ARG A 55 -3.28 -14.51 -3.51
N PHE A 56 -2.21 -14.60 -2.72
CA PHE A 56 -1.23 -15.68 -2.86
C PHE A 56 -1.87 -17.07 -2.64
N PRO A 57 -2.60 -17.34 -1.53
CA PRO A 57 -3.26 -18.63 -1.35
C PRO A 57 -4.29 -18.94 -2.44
N TYR A 58 -5.07 -17.93 -2.86
CA TYR A 58 -6.03 -18.09 -3.95
C TYR A 58 -5.36 -18.52 -5.26
N LEU A 59 -4.23 -17.88 -5.60
CA LEU A 59 -3.51 -18.15 -6.84
C LEU A 59 -2.79 -19.52 -6.79
N CYS A 60 -2.24 -19.89 -5.64
CA CYS A 60 -1.70 -21.23 -5.40
C CYS A 60 -2.78 -22.29 -5.60
N TYR A 61 -3.94 -22.12 -4.96
CA TYR A 61 -5.05 -23.07 -5.07
C TYR A 61 -5.52 -23.24 -6.53
N LYS A 62 -5.70 -22.14 -7.26
CA LYS A 62 -6.18 -22.15 -8.64
C LYS A 62 -5.18 -22.80 -9.63
N ASN A 63 -3.87 -22.68 -9.38
CA ASN A 63 -2.82 -23.11 -10.31
C ASN A 63 -2.14 -24.43 -9.90
N GLY A 64 -2.87 -25.35 -9.26
CA GLY A 64 -2.33 -26.67 -8.93
C GLY A 64 -1.69 -26.78 -7.54
N GLY A 65 -2.10 -25.92 -6.60
CA GLY A 65 -1.71 -25.98 -5.20
C GLY A 65 -0.20 -25.82 -5.00
N GLY A 66 0.44 -26.82 -4.38
CA GLY A 66 1.87 -26.80 -4.09
C GLY A 66 2.77 -26.80 -5.33
N ALA A 67 2.31 -27.30 -6.49
CA ALA A 67 3.09 -27.31 -7.72
C ALA A 67 3.38 -25.89 -8.24
N PHE A 68 2.52 -24.92 -7.94
CA PHE A 68 2.71 -23.51 -8.29
C PHE A 68 3.94 -22.89 -7.61
N LEU A 69 4.42 -23.44 -6.49
CA LEU A 69 5.58 -22.92 -5.78
C LEU A 69 6.88 -23.03 -6.59
N ILE A 70 6.98 -24.02 -7.48
CA ILE A 70 8.18 -24.24 -8.32
C ILE A 70 8.39 -23.06 -9.29
N PRO A 71 7.45 -22.72 -10.20
CA PRO A 71 7.60 -21.56 -11.05
C PRO A 71 7.63 -20.25 -10.24
N TYR A 72 6.85 -20.14 -9.15
CA TYR A 72 6.83 -18.95 -8.32
C TYR A 72 8.22 -18.62 -7.73
N THR A 73 8.88 -19.59 -7.10
CA THR A 73 10.22 -19.40 -6.53
C THR A 73 11.28 -19.14 -7.59
N LEU A 74 11.17 -19.78 -8.75
CA LEU A 74 12.08 -19.55 -9.88
C LEU A 74 12.00 -18.10 -10.40
N PHE A 75 10.79 -17.59 -10.65
CA PHE A 75 10.61 -16.18 -11.05
C PHE A 75 10.99 -15.20 -9.94
N LEU A 76 10.77 -15.55 -8.68
CA LEU A 76 11.19 -14.73 -7.54
C LEU A 76 12.71 -14.58 -7.50
N ILE A 77 13.47 -15.66 -7.69
CA ILE A 77 14.94 -15.61 -7.65
C ILE A 77 15.53 -14.95 -8.92
N ILE A 78 14.97 -15.22 -10.10
CA ILE A 78 15.53 -14.75 -11.37
C ILE A 78 15.14 -13.30 -11.67
N ALA A 79 13.92 -12.88 -11.34
CA ALA A 79 13.41 -11.56 -11.68
C ALA A 79 13.10 -10.72 -10.44
N GLY A 80 12.38 -11.28 -9.45
CA GLY A 80 11.95 -10.53 -8.28
C GLY A 80 13.11 -9.97 -7.45
N MET A 81 14.03 -10.84 -7.01
CA MET A 81 15.16 -10.48 -6.16
C MET A 81 16.15 -9.53 -6.85
N PRO A 82 16.55 -9.74 -8.13
CA PRO A 82 17.43 -8.80 -8.82
C PRO A 82 16.81 -7.42 -9.03
N LEU A 83 15.52 -7.34 -9.39
CA LEU A 83 14.84 -6.06 -9.58
C LEU A 83 14.74 -5.29 -8.26
N PHE A 84 14.34 -5.98 -7.18
CA PHE A 84 14.25 -5.38 -5.86
C PHE A 84 15.62 -4.90 -5.35
N TYR A 85 16.67 -5.70 -5.52
CA TYR A 85 18.03 -5.33 -5.14
C TYR A 85 18.53 -4.13 -5.95
N MET A 86 18.29 -4.10 -7.26
CA MET A 86 18.67 -3.00 -8.12
C MET A 86 18.00 -1.69 -7.69
N GLU A 87 16.71 -1.71 -7.35
CA GLU A 87 15.98 -0.53 -6.91
C GLU A 87 16.51 0.01 -5.57
N LEU A 88 16.75 -0.89 -4.59
CA LEU A 88 17.35 -0.52 -3.31
C LEU A 88 18.76 0.06 -3.48
N ALA A 89 19.60 -0.59 -4.30
CA ALA A 89 20.95 -0.12 -4.59
C ALA A 89 20.94 1.26 -5.27
N LEU A 90 20.04 1.47 -6.23
CA LEU A 90 19.87 2.75 -6.93
C LEU A 90 19.45 3.87 -5.96
N GLY A 91 18.50 3.59 -5.06
CA GLY A 91 18.04 4.55 -4.06
C GLY A 91 19.12 4.90 -3.03
N GLN A 92 19.87 3.90 -2.55
CA GLN A 92 20.94 4.10 -1.57
C GLN A 92 22.18 4.78 -2.15
N TYR A 93 22.56 4.47 -3.40
CA TYR A 93 23.73 5.05 -4.06
C TYR A 93 23.52 6.53 -4.39
N ASN A 94 22.40 6.86 -5.03
CA ASN A 94 22.14 8.24 -5.45
C ASN A 94 21.68 9.13 -4.31
N ARG A 95 21.12 8.56 -3.24
CA ARG A 95 20.55 9.29 -2.11
C ARG A 95 19.55 10.38 -2.55
N GLU A 96 18.80 10.10 -3.61
CA GLU A 96 17.79 10.97 -4.19
C GLU A 96 16.39 10.35 -4.14
N GLY A 97 15.35 11.12 -4.45
CA GLY A 97 13.96 10.64 -4.51
C GLY A 97 13.62 10.01 -5.86
N ALA A 98 12.46 9.35 -5.95
CA ALA A 98 12.05 8.60 -7.16
C ALA A 98 11.97 9.45 -8.44
N ALA A 99 11.65 10.74 -8.36
CA ALA A 99 11.64 11.64 -9.52
C ALA A 99 13.04 12.15 -9.90
N THR A 100 13.91 12.38 -8.91
CA THR A 100 15.19 13.05 -9.13
C THR A 100 16.33 12.07 -9.43
N VAL A 101 16.21 10.80 -9.00
CA VAL A 101 17.18 9.72 -9.26
C VAL A 101 17.48 9.51 -10.76
N TRP A 102 16.52 9.84 -11.63
CA TRP A 102 16.65 9.71 -13.09
C TRP A 102 17.49 10.81 -13.75
N LYS A 103 18.17 11.68 -12.98
CA LYS A 103 19.20 12.59 -13.53
C LYS A 103 20.32 11.85 -14.27
N ILE A 104 20.57 10.57 -13.94
CA ILE A 104 21.55 9.71 -14.63
C ILE A 104 21.15 9.48 -16.10
N CYS A 105 19.85 9.36 -16.38
CA CYS A 105 19.33 9.18 -17.74
C CYS A 105 18.06 10.03 -17.93
N PRO A 106 18.18 11.24 -18.51
CA PRO A 106 17.07 12.18 -18.61
C PRO A 106 15.91 11.67 -19.47
N VAL A 107 16.15 10.71 -20.38
CA VAL A 107 15.10 10.04 -21.18
C VAL A 107 14.10 9.32 -20.28
N PHE A 108 14.55 8.73 -19.17
CA PHE A 108 13.71 8.00 -18.22
C PHE A 108 13.17 8.86 -17.08
N LYS A 109 13.34 10.18 -17.13
CA LYS A 109 12.81 11.09 -16.10
C LYS A 109 11.29 10.95 -15.91
N GLY A 110 10.56 10.61 -16.97
CA GLY A 110 9.12 10.32 -16.91
C GLY A 110 8.77 9.14 -15.98
N VAL A 111 9.62 8.12 -15.91
CA VAL A 111 9.38 6.92 -15.08
C VAL A 111 9.23 7.30 -13.60
N GLY A 112 10.08 8.19 -13.10
CA GLY A 112 9.99 8.67 -11.73
C GLY A 112 8.68 9.36 -11.39
N TYR A 113 8.17 10.22 -12.28
CA TYR A 113 6.87 10.87 -12.09
C TYR A 113 5.70 9.89 -12.18
N THR A 114 5.79 8.91 -13.08
CA THR A 114 4.78 7.85 -13.21
C THR A 114 4.70 7.01 -11.93
N VAL A 115 5.83 6.63 -11.32
CA VAL A 115 5.85 5.88 -10.05
C VAL A 115 5.18 6.68 -8.93
N ILE A 116 5.42 8.00 -8.84
CA ILE A 116 4.77 8.87 -7.85
C ILE A 116 3.26 8.94 -8.07
N LEU A 117 2.81 9.07 -9.32
CA LEU A 117 1.38 9.05 -9.65
C LEU A 117 0.73 7.72 -9.30
N ILE A 118 1.37 6.60 -9.65
CA ILE A 118 0.87 5.25 -9.30
C ILE A 118 0.75 5.13 -7.78
N ALA A 119 1.76 5.54 -7.02
CA ALA A 119 1.71 5.50 -5.55
C ALA A 119 0.55 6.33 -4.98
N LEU A 120 0.26 7.49 -5.58
CA LEU A 120 -0.88 8.33 -5.18
C LEU A 120 -2.24 7.66 -5.48
N TYR A 121 -2.42 7.07 -6.66
CA TYR A 121 -3.63 6.31 -7.00
C TYR A 121 -3.83 5.10 -6.08
N VAL A 122 -2.75 4.37 -5.82
CA VAL A 122 -2.72 3.23 -4.90
C VAL A 122 -3.10 3.66 -3.49
N GLY A 123 -2.57 4.80 -3.03
CA GLY A 123 -2.90 5.37 -1.73
C GLY A 123 -4.40 5.64 -1.54
N PHE A 124 -5.12 6.11 -2.57
CA PHE A 124 -6.55 6.40 -2.41
C PHE A 124 -7.38 5.16 -2.09
N TYR A 125 -7.21 4.06 -2.84
CA TYR A 125 -8.03 2.87 -2.60
C TYR A 125 -7.52 2.02 -1.43
N TYR A 126 -6.20 1.94 -1.19
CA TYR A 126 -5.68 1.15 -0.06
C TYR A 126 -6.08 1.75 1.29
N ASN A 127 -6.14 3.08 1.42
CA ASN A 127 -6.60 3.71 2.66
C ASN A 127 -8.07 3.38 2.96
N VAL A 128 -8.91 3.24 1.94
CA VAL A 128 -10.31 2.80 2.11
C VAL A 128 -10.38 1.38 2.65
N ILE A 129 -9.52 0.47 2.15
CA ILE A 129 -9.43 -0.91 2.66
C ILE A 129 -9.00 -0.95 4.12
N ILE A 130 -8.05 -0.10 4.51
CA ILE A 130 -7.62 0.02 5.91
C ILE A 130 -8.77 0.56 6.77
N ALA A 131 -9.51 1.57 6.30
CA ALA A 131 -10.67 2.11 7.01
C ALA A 131 -11.75 1.04 7.23
N TRP A 132 -12.04 0.22 6.22
CA TRP A 132 -12.95 -0.92 6.37
C TRP A 132 -12.44 -1.93 7.38
N SER A 133 -11.15 -2.28 7.34
CA SER A 133 -10.54 -3.20 8.30
C SER A 133 -10.66 -2.69 9.75
N LEU A 134 -10.46 -1.40 9.97
CA LEU A 134 -10.63 -0.75 11.28
C LEU A 134 -12.11 -0.71 11.71
N TYR A 135 -13.04 -0.48 10.77
CA TYR A 135 -14.47 -0.54 11.03
C TYR A 135 -14.90 -1.94 11.49
N TYR A 136 -14.51 -3.00 10.76
CA TYR A 136 -14.76 -4.38 11.16
C TYR A 136 -14.11 -4.72 12.51
N LEU A 137 -12.91 -4.21 12.77
CA LEU A 137 -12.25 -4.38 14.07
C LEU A 137 -13.08 -3.74 15.19
N ALA A 138 -13.55 -2.51 15.01
CA ALA A 138 -14.39 -1.84 16.00
C ALA A 138 -15.73 -2.58 16.23
N SER A 139 -16.39 -3.01 15.16
CA SER A 139 -17.65 -3.76 15.23
C SER A 139 -17.48 -5.17 15.81
N SER A 140 -16.26 -5.73 15.83
CA SER A 140 -15.96 -7.02 16.46
C SER A 140 -15.92 -7.00 17.99
N PHE A 141 -15.95 -5.82 18.63
CA PHE A 141 -16.02 -5.69 20.09
C PHE A 141 -17.45 -5.90 20.63
N THR A 142 -18.09 -6.98 20.18
CA THR A 142 -19.43 -7.42 20.57
C THR A 142 -19.40 -8.92 20.86
N PHE A 143 -20.26 -9.41 21.76
CA PHE A 143 -20.30 -10.84 22.11
C PHE A 143 -20.81 -11.71 20.95
N GLU A 144 -21.86 -11.25 20.28
CA GLU A 144 -22.40 -11.84 19.06
C GLU A 144 -22.02 -10.92 17.90
N LEU A 145 -21.30 -11.46 16.91
CA LEU A 145 -20.78 -10.66 15.81
C LEU A 145 -21.92 -10.28 14.84
N PRO A 146 -21.99 -9.03 14.36
CA PRO A 146 -23.15 -8.55 13.60
C PRO A 146 -23.35 -9.25 12.24
N TRP A 147 -22.29 -9.84 11.67
CA TRP A 147 -22.33 -10.56 10.39
C TRP A 147 -22.59 -12.08 10.51
N THR A 148 -22.99 -12.59 11.68
CA THR A 148 -23.28 -14.03 11.86
C THR A 148 -24.75 -14.38 11.63
N THR A 149 -25.67 -13.42 11.79
CA THR A 149 -27.12 -13.68 11.79
C THR A 149 -27.89 -12.81 10.80
N CYS A 150 -28.92 -13.39 10.22
CA CYS A 150 -29.93 -12.72 9.42
C CYS A 150 -31.03 -12.15 10.33
N GLY A 151 -30.91 -10.89 10.76
CA GLY A 151 -31.95 -10.19 11.51
C GLY A 151 -31.68 -8.72 11.79
N ASN A 152 -30.68 -8.15 11.13
CA ASN A 152 -30.25 -6.77 11.33
C ASN A 152 -30.97 -5.81 10.38
N GLU A 153 -30.90 -4.51 10.66
CA GLU A 153 -31.55 -3.45 9.87
C GLU A 153 -31.05 -3.38 8.42
N TRP A 154 -29.81 -3.79 8.16
CA TRP A 154 -29.19 -3.79 6.83
C TRP A 154 -29.47 -5.06 6.01
N ASN A 155 -30.07 -6.10 6.61
CA ASN A 155 -30.27 -7.37 5.93
C ASN A 155 -31.49 -7.35 5.00
N SER A 156 -31.35 -7.97 3.82
CA SER A 156 -32.43 -8.13 2.86
C SER A 156 -33.33 -9.33 3.23
N PRO A 157 -34.57 -9.41 2.72
CA PRO A 157 -35.43 -10.57 2.93
C PRO A 157 -34.88 -11.86 2.28
N ASN A 158 -33.81 -11.78 1.49
CA ASN A 158 -33.14 -12.92 0.86
C ASN A 158 -31.88 -13.38 1.61
N CYS A 159 -31.59 -12.82 2.79
CA CYS A 159 -30.47 -13.22 3.63
C CYS A 159 -30.64 -14.69 4.07
N THR A 160 -29.59 -15.49 3.87
CA THR A 160 -29.58 -16.89 4.30
C THR A 160 -28.55 -17.12 5.39
N ASP A 161 -29.01 -17.60 6.55
CA ASP A 161 -28.14 -17.95 7.66
C ASP A 161 -27.34 -19.23 7.36
N PRO A 162 -25.99 -19.18 7.39
CA PRO A 162 -25.16 -20.37 7.18
C PRO A 162 -25.46 -21.49 8.20
N LEU A 163 -25.87 -21.13 9.42
CA LEU A 163 -26.17 -22.08 10.50
C LEU A 163 -27.50 -22.84 10.27
N LEU A 164 -28.50 -22.20 9.67
CA LEU A 164 -29.82 -22.80 9.40
C LEU A 164 -29.82 -23.68 8.13
N LEU A 165 -28.79 -23.56 7.29
CA LEU A 165 -28.59 -24.35 6.08
C LEU A 165 -28.25 -25.82 6.39
N ASN A 166 -27.63 -26.10 7.55
CA ASN A 166 -27.30 -27.45 7.99
C ASN A 166 -28.55 -28.24 8.48
N ILE A 167 -29.51 -27.54 9.09
CA ILE A 167 -30.73 -28.16 9.66
C ILE A 167 -31.79 -28.43 8.57
N SER A 168 -31.87 -27.55 7.57
CA SER A 168 -32.85 -27.67 6.47
C SER A 168 -32.47 -28.72 5.42
N LEU A 169 -31.21 -29.14 5.31
CA LEU A 169 -30.80 -30.26 4.45
C LEU A 169 -31.39 -31.62 4.89
N PHE A 170 -31.85 -31.75 6.13
CA PHE A 170 -32.49 -32.94 6.66
C PHE A 170 -34.03 -32.95 6.53
N SER A 171 -34.65 -31.83 6.15
CA SER A 171 -36.11 -31.72 6.04
C SER A 171 -36.53 -31.35 4.62
N ASN A 172 -37.14 -32.31 3.92
CA ASN A 172 -37.82 -32.21 2.62
C ASN A 172 -37.68 -30.86 1.88
N GLY A 173 -36.77 -30.85 0.91
CA GLY A 173 -36.68 -29.97 -0.27
C GLY A 173 -37.45 -28.66 -0.18
N THR A 174 -36.81 -27.62 0.36
CA THR A 174 -37.31 -26.25 0.24
C THR A 174 -36.40 -25.42 -0.68
N LYS A 175 -37.05 -24.61 -1.51
CA LYS A 175 -36.53 -23.77 -2.61
C LYS A 175 -35.54 -22.67 -2.19
N TYR A 176 -34.84 -22.79 -1.07
CA TYR A 176 -33.94 -21.74 -0.54
C TYR A 176 -32.54 -21.75 -1.18
N SER A 177 -32.19 -22.81 -1.92
CA SER A 177 -30.87 -22.99 -2.56
C SER A 177 -30.53 -22.02 -3.71
N LYS A 178 -31.30 -20.93 -3.91
CA LYS A 178 -31.08 -20.01 -5.04
C LYS A 178 -30.43 -18.67 -4.67
N TYR A 179 -30.45 -18.27 -3.40
CA TYR A 179 -29.88 -17.00 -2.96
C TYR A 179 -28.68 -17.27 -2.04
N LYS A 180 -27.49 -16.89 -2.54
CA LYS A 180 -26.18 -17.09 -1.90
C LYS A 180 -25.73 -15.84 -1.11
N ILE A 181 -26.66 -15.03 -0.64
CA ILE A 181 -26.31 -13.78 0.02
C ILE A 181 -26.23 -14.06 1.53
N THR A 182 -25.01 -13.94 2.05
CA THR A 182 -24.71 -14.20 3.47
C THR A 182 -24.82 -12.91 4.27
N PRO A 183 -25.14 -12.96 5.58
CA PRO A 183 -25.18 -11.76 6.42
C PRO A 183 -23.85 -10.99 6.43
N ALA A 184 -22.72 -11.68 6.21
CA ALA A 184 -21.41 -11.05 6.06
C ALA A 184 -21.21 -10.31 4.73
N THR A 185 -21.91 -10.70 3.68
CA THR A 185 -21.91 -9.99 2.39
C THR A 185 -22.73 -8.70 2.51
N GLU A 186 -23.93 -8.77 3.11
CA GLU A 186 -24.84 -7.61 3.23
C GLU A 186 -24.41 -6.60 4.30
N PHE A 187 -23.61 -7.00 5.29
CA PHE A 187 -23.09 -6.08 6.32
C PHE A 187 -22.30 -4.89 5.74
N TYR A 188 -21.92 -4.99 4.47
CA TYR A 188 -21.00 -4.08 3.82
C TYR A 188 -21.54 -3.45 2.54
N GLU A 189 -22.63 -4.00 2.00
CA GLU A 189 -23.34 -3.43 0.84
C GLU A 189 -24.09 -2.15 1.24
#